data_AF-A0A6H9LBC0-F1
#
_entry.id   AF-A0A6H9LBC0-F1
#
_cell.length_a   1.000
_cell.length_b   1.000
_cell.length_c   1.000
_cell.angle_alpha   90.00
_cell.angle_beta   90.00
_cell.angle_gamma   90.00
#
_symmetry.space_group_name_H-M   'P 1'
#
loop_
_entity.id
_entity.type
_entity.pdbx_description
1 polymer ?
#
loop_
_entity_poly.entity_id
_entity_poly.type
_entity_poly.pdbx_seq_one_letter_code
_entity_poly.pdbx_strand_id
1 'polypeptide(L)'
;MKHSRKYLTLIFLVLFSIACGASTPLERLKSNLNKYPEYSIILEDMREDGNFFKDYYHRYKTVYGQKESSSDSLTFQSEIGDWVEIPKKEFDNYANYLGMVVASKSADGKTNNDKYPPGYQYVGNQRYGQWRTDSNGSSFWSWYGKYAMMSTVFGMFNRPVYRNDWNSYSDYRRRGAPYYGDGSYYGSKGSMYGTSGRVTKQTKPNFYQRKVANERARSSKFSNKVKNRVRRSNMSSVRSRSSSRGGK
;
A
#
# COMPACT_ATOMS: atom_id res chain seq x y z
N MET A 1 10.75 73.82 10.96
CA MET A 1 9.95 73.24 9.85
C MET A 1 10.63 71.93 9.46
N LYS A 2 10.14 70.74 9.89
CA LYS A 2 9.15 69.88 9.18
C LYS A 2 9.58 69.68 7.70
N HIS A 3 9.93 68.51 7.17
CA HIS A 3 9.50 67.13 7.43
C HIS A 3 10.55 66.09 7.02
N SER A 4 10.57 64.98 7.75
CA SER A 4 11.15 63.68 7.37
C SER A 4 10.50 63.10 6.12
N ARG A 5 11.30 62.43 5.26
CA ARG A 5 10.79 61.36 4.38
C ARG A 5 11.69 60.15 4.46
N LYS A 6 11.26 59.18 5.28
CA LYS A 6 11.78 57.81 5.32
C LYS A 6 11.20 57.10 4.10
N TYR A 7 12.05 56.61 3.20
CA TYR A 7 11.62 55.76 2.10
C TYR A 7 11.31 54.36 2.65
N LEU A 8 10.02 54.02 2.65
CA LEU A 8 9.50 52.72 3.03
C LEU A 8 9.66 51.79 1.81
N THR A 9 10.73 51.02 1.76
CA THR A 9 10.92 50.00 0.72
C THR A 9 9.99 48.82 1.02
N LEU A 10 8.86 48.75 0.32
CA LEU A 10 7.89 47.67 0.43
C LEU A 10 8.43 46.45 -0.35
N ILE A 11 9.04 45.50 0.35
CA ILE A 11 9.46 44.20 -0.22
C ILE A 11 8.19 43.36 -0.39
N PHE A 12 7.65 43.31 -1.61
CA PHE A 12 6.58 42.38 -1.97
C PHE A 12 7.21 41.00 -2.19
N LEU A 13 7.24 40.19 -1.12
CA LEU A 13 7.74 38.83 -1.14
C LEU A 13 6.71 37.95 -1.85
N VAL A 14 6.82 37.89 -3.18
CA VAL A 14 6.02 36.99 -4.02
C VAL A 14 6.52 35.56 -3.78
N LEU A 15 5.91 34.88 -2.81
CA LEU A 15 5.92 33.42 -2.70
C LEU A 15 5.10 32.86 -3.87
N PHE A 16 5.69 32.80 -5.06
CA PHE A 16 5.24 31.85 -6.08
C PHE A 16 5.58 30.46 -5.55
N SER A 17 4.63 29.84 -4.86
CA SER A 17 4.61 28.41 -4.64
C SER A 17 4.56 27.74 -6.02
N ILE A 18 5.73 27.43 -6.56
CA ILE A 18 5.88 26.48 -7.64
C ILE A 18 5.53 25.12 -7.03
N ALA A 19 4.23 24.83 -6.93
CA ALA A 19 3.74 23.46 -6.90
C ALA A 19 4.02 22.86 -8.29
N CYS A 20 5.31 22.65 -8.56
CA CYS A 20 5.77 21.98 -9.76
C CYS A 20 5.11 20.60 -9.72
N GLY A 21 4.36 20.26 -10.77
CA GLY A 21 3.65 18.99 -10.93
C GLY A 21 4.62 17.82 -11.04
N ALA A 22 5.34 17.53 -9.97
CA ALA A 22 6.17 16.34 -9.86
C ALA A 22 5.24 15.13 -9.99
N SER A 23 5.42 14.37 -11.07
CA SER A 23 4.70 13.12 -11.29
C SER A 23 4.91 12.22 -10.07
N THR A 24 3.83 11.66 -9.53
CA THR A 24 3.93 10.72 -8.40
C THR A 24 4.76 9.51 -8.82
N PRO A 25 5.37 8.77 -7.88
CA PRO A 25 6.07 7.53 -8.22
C PRO A 25 5.22 6.56 -9.04
N LEU A 26 3.91 6.50 -8.75
CA LEU A 26 2.97 5.67 -9.50
C LEU A 26 2.81 6.15 -10.95
N GLU A 27 2.70 7.46 -11.20
CA GLU A 27 2.62 8.00 -12.56
C GLU A 27 3.90 7.76 -13.36
N ARG A 28 5.07 7.84 -12.72
CA ARG A 28 6.35 7.49 -13.36
C ARG A 28 6.38 6.01 -13.77
N LEU A 29 5.91 5.11 -12.90
CA LEU A 29 5.82 3.68 -13.23
C LEU A 29 4.84 3.42 -14.39
N LYS A 30 3.66 4.06 -14.38
CA LYS A 30 2.68 3.96 -15.48
C LYS A 30 3.27 4.40 -16.82
N SER A 31 4.02 5.50 -16.81
CA SER A 31 4.71 6.01 -17.99
C SER A 31 5.76 5.01 -18.50
N ASN A 32 6.64 4.52 -17.63
CA ASN A 32 7.71 3.58 -17.99
C ASN A 32 7.20 2.24 -18.53
N LEU A 33 6.06 1.76 -17.99
CA LEU A 33 5.43 0.51 -18.40
C LEU A 33 4.54 0.68 -19.64
N ASN A 34 4.32 1.90 -20.13
CA ASN A 34 3.39 2.13 -21.23
C ASN A 34 3.81 1.45 -22.55
N LYS A 35 5.10 1.15 -22.71
CA LYS A 35 5.63 0.37 -23.84
C LYS A 35 5.10 -1.07 -23.92
N TYR A 36 4.65 -1.64 -22.80
CA TYR A 36 4.09 -3.00 -22.77
C TYR A 36 2.60 -2.98 -23.09
N PRO A 37 2.06 -3.98 -23.83
CA PRO A 37 0.63 -4.07 -24.11
C PRO A 37 -0.21 -4.17 -22.84
N GLU A 38 0.28 -4.90 -21.83
CA GLU A 38 -0.44 -5.13 -20.58
C GLU A 38 0.51 -5.02 -19.40
N TYR A 39 0.04 -4.40 -18.31
CA TYR A 39 0.77 -4.36 -17.05
C TYR A 39 -0.14 -4.31 -15.83
N SER A 40 0.42 -4.63 -14.67
CA SER A 40 -0.13 -4.41 -13.33
C SER A 40 0.96 -3.85 -12.43
N ILE A 41 0.62 -2.83 -11.65
CA ILE A 41 1.45 -2.27 -10.59
C ILE A 41 0.81 -2.63 -9.27
N ILE A 42 1.54 -3.36 -8.43
CA ILE A 42 1.10 -3.88 -7.14
C ILE A 42 1.82 -3.11 -6.04
N LEU A 43 1.09 -2.68 -5.02
CA LEU A 43 1.71 -2.14 -3.80
C LEU A 43 2.33 -3.31 -3.02
N GLU A 44 3.61 -3.53 -3.25
CA GLU A 44 4.34 -4.70 -2.74
C GLU A 44 4.60 -4.57 -1.25
N ASP A 45 5.05 -3.39 -0.82
CA ASP A 45 5.31 -3.08 0.58
C ASP A 45 5.17 -1.57 0.84
N MET A 46 5.02 -1.20 2.11
CA MET A 46 5.04 0.19 2.56
C MET A 46 5.64 0.29 3.96
N ARG A 47 6.27 1.42 4.28
CA ARG A 47 6.82 1.64 5.62
C ARG A 47 6.78 3.10 6.03
N GLU A 48 6.72 3.31 7.33
CA GLU A 48 6.91 4.59 7.99
C GLU A 48 8.24 4.51 8.74
N ASP A 49 9.17 5.41 8.44
CA ASP A 49 10.43 5.55 9.14
C ASP A 49 10.45 6.88 9.91
N GLY A 50 11.25 6.97 10.97
CA GLY A 50 11.38 8.18 11.77
C GLY A 50 10.51 8.22 13.05
N ASN A 51 11.02 8.94 14.06
CA ASN A 51 10.41 9.01 15.39
C ASN A 51 9.60 10.30 15.64
N PHE A 52 10.06 11.44 15.11
CA PHE A 52 9.47 12.77 15.36
C PHE A 52 8.96 13.38 14.06
N PHE A 53 9.79 13.36 13.03
CA PHE A 53 9.40 13.57 11.65
C PHE A 53 9.38 12.20 10.99
N LYS A 54 8.28 11.91 10.28
CA LYS A 54 8.07 10.61 9.65
C LYS A 54 8.25 10.74 8.16
N ASP A 55 9.03 9.82 7.62
CA ASP A 55 9.20 9.61 6.19
C ASP A 55 8.39 8.38 5.78
N TYR A 56 7.73 8.47 4.64
CA TYR A 56 6.81 7.45 4.17
C TYR A 56 7.34 6.87 2.87
N TYR A 57 7.36 5.55 2.78
CA TYR A 57 7.89 4.88 1.61
C TYR A 57 6.91 3.84 1.08
N HIS A 58 6.83 3.76 -0.23
CA HIS A 58 6.22 2.63 -0.93
C HIS A 58 7.29 1.81 -1.63
N ARG A 59 6.97 0.54 -1.83
CA ARG A 59 7.68 -0.37 -2.72
C ARG A 59 6.67 -1.00 -3.65
N TYR A 60 6.97 -1.02 -4.93
CA TYR A 60 6.05 -1.51 -5.96
C TYR A 60 6.61 -2.76 -6.62
N LYS A 61 5.72 -3.71 -6.91
CA LYS A 61 5.99 -4.82 -7.81
C LYS A 61 5.28 -4.55 -9.13
N THR A 62 6.01 -4.60 -10.23
CA THR A 62 5.46 -4.48 -11.57
C THR A 62 5.34 -5.87 -12.17
N VAL A 63 4.26 -6.09 -12.92
CA VAL A 63 4.05 -7.29 -13.73
C VAL A 63 3.66 -6.82 -15.11
N TYR A 64 4.35 -7.25 -16.16
CA TYR A 64 4.09 -6.77 -17.52
C TYR A 64 4.23 -7.90 -18.54
N GLY A 65 3.40 -7.86 -19.58
CA GLY A 65 3.43 -8.82 -20.68
C GLY A 65 4.31 -8.32 -21.82
N GLN A 66 5.39 -9.02 -22.12
CA GLN A 66 6.24 -8.75 -23.28
C GLN A 66 5.76 -9.58 -24.48
N LYS A 67 5.63 -8.95 -25.65
CA LYS A 67 5.32 -9.67 -26.90
C LYS A 67 6.49 -10.57 -27.27
N GLU A 68 6.17 -11.79 -27.69
CA GLU A 68 7.16 -12.66 -28.30
C GLU A 68 7.43 -12.23 -29.74
N SER A 69 8.69 -12.30 -30.18
CA SER A 69 9.13 -11.79 -31.49
C SER A 69 8.43 -12.43 -32.70
N SER A 70 7.74 -13.55 -32.50
CA SER A 70 7.14 -14.36 -33.57
C SER A 70 5.68 -14.74 -33.32
N SER A 71 5.04 -14.21 -32.27
CA SER A 71 3.63 -14.53 -31.99
C SER A 71 2.90 -13.39 -31.27
N ASP A 72 1.56 -13.36 -31.40
CA ASP A 72 0.70 -12.50 -30.58
C ASP A 72 0.59 -12.98 -29.12
N SER A 73 1.40 -13.94 -28.67
CA SER A 73 1.44 -14.34 -27.26
C SER A 73 2.26 -13.36 -26.43
N LEU A 74 1.91 -13.31 -25.14
CA LEU A 74 2.62 -12.50 -24.15
C LEU A 74 3.32 -13.41 -23.16
N THR A 75 4.60 -13.14 -22.92
CA THR A 75 5.33 -13.72 -21.80
C THR A 75 5.35 -12.70 -20.66
N PHE A 76 4.82 -13.09 -19.50
CA PHE A 76 4.71 -12.22 -18.33
C PHE A 76 5.99 -12.27 -17.49
N GLN A 77 6.52 -11.09 -17.20
CA GLN A 77 7.65 -10.90 -16.29
C GLN A 77 7.20 -10.08 -15.08
N SER A 78 7.95 -10.18 -13.99
CA SER A 78 7.72 -9.35 -12.82
C SER A 78 9.01 -8.87 -12.17
N GLU A 79 8.97 -7.65 -11.68
CA GLU A 79 10.10 -6.99 -11.03
C GLU A 79 9.63 -6.32 -9.74
N ILE A 80 10.46 -6.38 -8.69
CA ILE A 80 10.22 -5.64 -7.46
C ILE A 80 11.17 -4.44 -7.46
N GLY A 81 10.61 -3.24 -7.55
CA GLY A 81 11.40 -2.02 -7.54
C GLY A 81 11.95 -1.67 -6.15
N ASP A 82 12.71 -0.57 -6.12
CA ASP A 82 13.25 -0.01 -4.90
C ASP A 82 12.21 0.71 -4.05
N TRP A 83 12.61 1.06 -2.84
CA TRP A 83 11.83 1.92 -1.97
C TRP A 83 11.82 3.34 -2.51
N VAL A 84 10.63 3.93 -2.62
CA VAL A 84 10.46 5.32 -3.07
C VAL A 84 9.76 6.10 -1.98
N GLU A 85 10.37 7.23 -1.60
CA GLU A 85 9.78 8.16 -0.66
C GLU A 85 8.57 8.86 -1.27
N ILE A 86 7.50 8.97 -0.50
CA ILE A 86 6.24 9.56 -0.91
C ILE A 86 5.72 10.55 0.14
N PRO A 87 4.88 11.52 -0.25
CA PRO A 87 4.19 12.36 0.71
C PRO A 87 3.23 11.54 1.59
N LYS A 88 3.06 11.94 2.86
CA LYS A 88 2.11 11.30 3.79
C LYS A 88 0.71 11.12 3.19
N LYS A 89 0.21 12.13 2.48
CA LYS A 89 -1.12 12.08 1.85
C LYS A 89 -1.24 10.91 0.88
N GLU A 90 -0.20 10.64 0.10
CA GLU A 90 -0.18 9.50 -0.81
C GLU A 90 -0.11 8.19 -0.02
N PHE A 91 0.69 8.13 1.04
CA PHE A 91 0.77 6.94 1.91
C PHE A 91 -0.59 6.59 2.52
N ASP A 92 -1.27 7.58 3.10
CA ASP A 92 -2.59 7.40 3.72
C ASP A 92 -3.63 6.91 2.69
N ASN A 93 -3.58 7.46 1.46
CA ASN A 93 -4.48 7.04 0.38
C ASN A 93 -4.32 5.58 0.01
N TYR A 94 -3.12 5.01 0.15
CA TYR A 94 -2.82 3.63 -0.21
C TYR A 94 -2.70 2.66 0.97
N ALA A 95 -2.82 3.16 2.21
CA ALA A 95 -2.59 2.40 3.44
C ALA A 95 -3.45 1.13 3.58
N ASN A 96 -4.57 1.02 2.86
CA ASN A 96 -5.46 -0.15 2.88
C ASN A 96 -5.21 -1.16 1.75
N TYR A 97 -4.35 -0.84 0.78
CA TYR A 97 -4.20 -1.61 -0.47
C TYR A 97 -2.89 -2.41 -0.55
N LEU A 98 -2.25 -2.70 0.59
CA LEU A 98 -1.05 -3.56 0.60
C LEU A 98 -1.34 -4.90 -0.08
N GLY A 99 -0.44 -5.30 -0.98
CA GLY A 99 -0.54 -6.52 -1.77
C GLY A 99 -1.58 -6.48 -2.90
N MET A 100 -2.21 -5.32 -3.15
CA MET A 100 -3.21 -5.16 -4.21
C MET A 100 -2.61 -4.45 -5.43
N VAL A 101 -3.23 -4.69 -6.59
CA VAL A 101 -3.03 -3.86 -7.77
C VAL A 101 -3.55 -2.46 -7.46
N VAL A 102 -2.76 -1.45 -7.80
CA VAL A 102 -3.11 -0.02 -7.62
C VAL A 102 -3.19 0.73 -8.94
N ALA A 103 -2.59 0.18 -10.00
CA ALA A 103 -2.77 0.63 -11.37
C ALA A 103 -2.51 -0.51 -12.36
N SER A 104 -3.14 -0.48 -13.52
CA SER A 104 -2.97 -1.49 -14.55
C SER A 104 -3.28 -0.97 -15.95
N LYS A 105 -2.89 -1.76 -16.96
CA LYS A 105 -3.31 -1.60 -18.35
C LYS A 105 -3.72 -2.95 -18.92
N SER A 106 -4.91 -3.00 -19.51
CA SER A 106 -5.45 -4.18 -20.19
C SER A 106 -5.08 -4.21 -21.67
N ALA A 107 -5.30 -5.36 -22.32
CA ALA A 107 -4.95 -5.58 -23.73
C ALA A 107 -5.62 -4.60 -24.71
N ASP A 108 -6.78 -4.03 -24.34
CA ASP A 108 -7.48 -2.99 -25.09
C ASP A 108 -6.86 -1.59 -24.94
N GLY A 109 -5.72 -1.48 -24.25
CA GLY A 109 -4.99 -0.24 -24.02
C GLY A 109 -5.57 0.63 -22.91
N LYS A 110 -6.69 0.24 -22.29
CA LYS A 110 -7.30 1.02 -21.22
C LYS A 110 -6.45 0.92 -19.96
N THR A 111 -6.11 2.08 -19.40
CA THR A 111 -5.49 2.17 -18.08
C THR A 111 -6.56 2.22 -17.00
N ASN A 112 -6.29 1.59 -15.86
CA ASN A 112 -7.20 1.55 -14.74
C ASN A 112 -6.42 1.82 -13.43
N ASN A 113 -7.00 2.61 -12.53
CA ASN A 113 -6.47 2.91 -11.20
C ASN A 113 -7.34 2.28 -10.07
N ASP A 114 -8.19 1.32 -10.42
CA ASP A 114 -8.96 0.50 -9.49
C ASP A 114 -8.05 -0.36 -8.64
N LYS A 115 -8.53 -0.69 -7.44
CA LYS A 115 -7.77 -1.46 -6.45
C LYS A 115 -8.37 -2.84 -6.31
N TYR A 116 -7.60 -3.85 -6.66
CA TYR A 116 -8.08 -5.24 -6.68
C TYR A 116 -6.95 -6.25 -6.52
N PRO A 117 -7.26 -7.53 -6.26
CA PRO A 117 -6.23 -8.52 -6.04
C PRO A 117 -5.43 -8.81 -7.33
N PRO A 118 -4.12 -9.07 -7.24
CA PRO A 118 -3.30 -9.41 -8.40
C PRO A 118 -3.88 -10.57 -9.22
N GLY A 119 -3.77 -10.47 -10.56
CA GLY A 119 -4.21 -11.51 -11.50
C GLY A 119 -5.68 -11.46 -11.92
N TYR A 120 -6.57 -10.83 -11.15
CA TYR A 120 -8.01 -10.78 -11.45
C TYR A 120 -8.36 -10.15 -12.80
N GLN A 121 -7.53 -9.24 -13.31
CA GLN A 121 -7.77 -8.58 -14.60
C GLN A 121 -7.70 -9.52 -15.81
N TYR A 122 -7.04 -10.68 -15.68
CA TYR A 122 -6.91 -11.66 -16.75
C TYR A 122 -7.91 -12.82 -16.61
N VAL A 123 -8.56 -12.94 -15.44
CA VAL A 123 -9.56 -13.97 -15.18
C VAL A 123 -10.82 -13.66 -15.99
N GLY A 124 -11.41 -14.69 -16.60
CA GLY A 124 -12.59 -14.57 -17.45
C GLY A 124 -12.28 -14.26 -18.92
N ASN A 125 -11.02 -13.92 -19.25
CA ASN A 125 -10.60 -13.73 -20.63
C ASN A 125 -10.07 -15.05 -21.23
N GLN A 126 -10.78 -15.56 -22.24
CA GLN A 126 -10.50 -16.84 -22.90
C GLN A 126 -9.10 -16.95 -23.52
N ARG A 127 -8.41 -15.82 -23.72
CA ARG A 127 -7.01 -15.80 -24.18
C ARG A 127 -6.07 -16.44 -23.17
N TYR A 128 -6.31 -16.28 -21.86
CA TYR A 128 -5.38 -16.73 -20.81
C TYR A 128 -5.78 -18.04 -20.15
N GLY A 129 -7.02 -18.48 -20.32
CA GLY A 129 -7.53 -19.67 -19.65
C GLY A 129 -9.01 -19.91 -19.88
N GLN A 130 -9.57 -20.79 -19.07
CA GLN A 130 -10.97 -21.19 -19.13
C GLN A 130 -11.51 -21.50 -17.74
N TRP A 131 -12.83 -21.44 -17.60
CA TRP A 131 -13.51 -21.90 -16.41
C TRP A 131 -13.60 -23.43 -16.43
N ARG A 132 -13.18 -24.07 -15.33
CA ARG A 132 -13.36 -25.50 -15.09
C ARG A 132 -14.27 -25.70 -13.89
N THR A 133 -15.04 -26.77 -13.91
CA THR A 133 -15.92 -27.13 -12.79
C THR A 133 -15.33 -28.34 -12.10
N ASP A 134 -15.19 -28.28 -10.77
CA ASP A 134 -14.76 -29.42 -9.98
C ASP A 134 -15.91 -30.43 -9.75
N SER A 135 -15.58 -31.58 -9.18
CA SER A 135 -16.56 -32.63 -8.84
C SER A 135 -17.65 -32.16 -7.87
N ASN A 136 -17.42 -31.06 -7.16
CA ASN A 136 -18.32 -30.49 -6.17
C ASN A 136 -19.22 -29.39 -6.77
N GLY A 137 -19.18 -29.21 -8.10
CA GLY A 137 -20.00 -28.23 -8.83
C GLY A 137 -19.49 -26.79 -8.76
N SER A 138 -18.32 -26.54 -8.15
CA SER A 138 -17.73 -25.20 -8.08
C SER A 138 -16.90 -24.92 -9.33
N SER A 139 -17.16 -23.77 -9.97
CA SER A 139 -16.36 -23.31 -11.12
C SER A 139 -15.17 -22.47 -10.67
N PHE A 140 -13.98 -22.81 -11.15
CA PHE A 140 -12.74 -22.08 -10.89
C PHE A 140 -11.99 -21.76 -12.19
N TRP A 141 -11.18 -20.71 -12.16
CA TRP A 141 -10.37 -20.31 -13.31
C TRP A 141 -9.12 -21.18 -13.45
N SER A 142 -8.93 -21.75 -14.64
CA SER A 142 -7.75 -22.53 -15.01
C SER A 142 -6.99 -21.82 -16.12
N TRP A 143 -5.75 -21.43 -15.83
CA TRP A 143 -4.82 -20.88 -16.83
C TRP A 143 -4.46 -21.94 -17.88
N TYR A 144 -4.26 -21.52 -19.13
CA TYR A 144 -3.61 -22.39 -20.11
C TYR A 144 -2.15 -22.63 -19.72
N GLY A 145 -1.56 -23.76 -20.15
CA GLY A 145 -0.21 -24.17 -19.73
C GLY A 145 0.84 -23.08 -19.90
N LYS A 146 0.83 -22.36 -21.03
CA LYS A 146 1.75 -21.23 -21.29
C LYS A 146 1.60 -20.05 -20.31
N TYR A 147 0.46 -19.94 -19.64
CA TYR A 147 0.15 -18.93 -18.64
C TYR A 147 0.12 -19.49 -17.21
N ALA A 148 0.47 -20.76 -16.99
CA ALA A 148 0.45 -21.36 -15.67
C ALA A 148 1.34 -20.59 -14.67
N MET A 149 2.45 -20.01 -15.15
CA MET A 149 3.35 -19.18 -14.34
C MET A 149 2.69 -17.90 -13.82
N MET A 150 1.58 -17.42 -14.42
CA MET A 150 0.80 -16.30 -13.88
C MET A 150 0.32 -16.59 -12.46
N SER A 151 0.01 -17.85 -12.15
CA SER A 151 -0.37 -18.23 -10.78
C SER A 151 0.75 -17.96 -9.78
N THR A 152 2.01 -18.18 -10.15
CA THR A 152 3.18 -17.85 -9.32
C THR A 152 3.41 -16.35 -9.27
N VAL A 153 3.39 -15.67 -10.42
CA VAL A 153 3.65 -14.24 -10.53
C VAL A 153 2.67 -13.41 -9.70
N PHE A 154 1.38 -13.78 -9.70
CA PHE A 154 0.33 -13.11 -8.95
C PHE A 154 0.09 -13.70 -7.56
N GLY A 155 0.83 -14.75 -7.15
CA GLY A 155 0.66 -15.38 -5.83
C GLY A 155 -0.66 -16.14 -5.66
N MET A 156 -1.21 -16.67 -6.76
CA MET A 156 -2.48 -17.40 -6.84
C MET A 156 -2.32 -18.94 -6.79
N PHE A 157 -1.09 -19.47 -6.68
CA PHE A 157 -0.81 -20.91 -6.78
C PHE A 157 -1.66 -21.78 -5.80
N ASN A 158 -1.85 -21.32 -4.56
CA ASN A 158 -2.65 -22.05 -3.56
C ASN A 158 -4.11 -21.57 -3.47
N ARG A 159 -4.54 -20.71 -4.40
CA ARG A 159 -5.82 -20.01 -4.33
C ARG A 159 -6.38 -19.77 -5.74
N PRO A 160 -6.98 -20.79 -6.38
CA PRO A 160 -7.68 -20.57 -7.63
C PRO A 160 -8.80 -19.55 -7.43
N VAL A 161 -9.08 -18.76 -8.47
CA VAL A 161 -10.18 -17.78 -8.43
C VAL A 161 -11.45 -18.51 -8.80
N TYR A 162 -12.42 -18.53 -7.87
CA TYR A 162 -13.72 -19.11 -8.14
C TYR A 162 -14.60 -18.13 -8.90
N ARG A 163 -15.57 -18.68 -9.63
CA ARG A 163 -16.50 -17.90 -10.44
C ARG A 163 -17.28 -16.89 -9.61
N ASN A 164 -17.66 -17.26 -8.38
CA ASN A 164 -18.35 -16.35 -7.46
C ASN A 164 -17.45 -15.17 -7.07
N ASP A 165 -16.19 -15.42 -6.71
CA ASP A 165 -15.23 -14.35 -6.39
C ASP A 165 -15.01 -13.40 -7.57
N TRP A 166 -14.98 -13.94 -8.79
CA TRP A 166 -14.83 -13.15 -10.01
C TRP A 166 -16.09 -12.34 -10.36
N ASN A 167 -17.28 -12.91 -10.15
CA ASN A 167 -18.54 -12.18 -10.34
C ASN A 167 -18.60 -10.97 -9.40
N SER A 168 -18.29 -11.17 -8.11
CA SER A 168 -18.20 -10.07 -7.15
C SER A 168 -17.15 -9.04 -7.55
N TYR A 169 -15.95 -9.47 -7.95
CA TYR A 169 -14.94 -8.57 -8.48
C TYR A 169 -15.47 -7.72 -9.65
N SER A 170 -16.14 -8.36 -10.62
CA SER A 170 -16.72 -7.68 -11.78
C SER A 170 -17.73 -6.62 -11.37
N ASP A 171 -18.59 -6.93 -10.40
CA ASP A 171 -19.57 -5.98 -9.87
C ASP A 171 -18.94 -4.81 -9.11
N TYR A 172 -17.89 -5.06 -8.32
CA TYR A 172 -17.13 -3.99 -7.65
C TYR A 172 -16.43 -3.11 -8.67
N ARG A 173 -15.80 -3.70 -9.68
CA ARG A 173 -15.13 -2.99 -10.79
C ARG A 173 -16.11 -2.12 -11.56
N ARG A 174 -17.29 -2.63 -11.91
CA ARG A 174 -18.35 -1.87 -12.59
C ARG A 174 -18.82 -0.66 -11.78
N ARG A 175 -18.74 -0.73 -10.45
CA ARG A 175 -19.08 0.36 -9.52
C ARG A 175 -17.89 1.29 -9.21
N GLY A 176 -16.70 1.04 -9.77
CA GLY A 176 -15.49 1.80 -9.45
C GLY A 176 -15.02 1.63 -7.99
N ALA A 177 -15.39 0.52 -7.34
CA ALA A 177 -15.09 0.26 -5.95
C ALA A 177 -13.90 -0.72 -5.80
N PRO A 178 -13.02 -0.52 -4.80
CA PRO A 178 -11.98 -1.49 -4.47
C PRO A 178 -12.56 -2.87 -4.10
N TYR A 179 -11.97 -3.93 -4.64
CA TYR A 179 -12.36 -5.30 -4.32
C TYR A 179 -11.29 -5.98 -3.44
N TYR A 180 -11.68 -6.38 -2.22
CA TYR A 180 -10.78 -6.99 -1.24
C TYR A 180 -10.90 -8.52 -1.15
N GLY A 181 -11.66 -9.14 -2.05
CA GLY A 181 -12.03 -10.56 -1.98
C GLY A 181 -13.18 -10.81 -1.02
N ASP A 182 -14.09 -11.70 -1.40
CA ASP A 182 -15.22 -12.09 -0.57
C ASP A 182 -14.77 -13.00 0.57
N GLY A 183 -14.90 -12.50 1.79
CA GLY A 183 -14.37 -13.11 3.00
C GLY A 183 -14.98 -14.44 3.44
N SER A 184 -15.91 -15.04 2.69
CA SER A 184 -16.57 -16.29 3.10
C SER A 184 -15.68 -17.51 2.85
N TYR A 185 -14.62 -17.67 3.66
CA TYR A 185 -13.86 -18.90 3.77
C TYR A 185 -13.89 -19.34 5.24
N TYR A 186 -14.55 -20.47 5.51
CA TYR A 186 -14.63 -21.12 6.83
C TYR A 186 -15.34 -20.27 7.91
N GLY A 187 -16.46 -19.63 7.59
CA GLY A 187 -17.34 -18.96 8.58
C GLY A 187 -16.83 -17.64 9.18
N SER A 188 -15.63 -17.19 8.84
CA SER A 188 -15.05 -15.94 9.37
C SER A 188 -15.18 -14.81 8.34
N LYS A 189 -16.05 -13.83 8.59
CA LYS A 189 -16.21 -12.62 7.76
C LYS A 189 -14.93 -11.77 7.85
N GLY A 190 -14.25 -11.57 6.73
CA GLY A 190 -13.12 -10.63 6.66
C GLY A 190 -12.44 -10.60 5.30
N SER A 191 -11.88 -9.45 4.92
CA SER A 191 -11.17 -9.24 3.66
C SER A 191 -10.10 -10.31 3.43
N MET A 192 -9.97 -10.79 2.19
CA MET A 192 -8.90 -11.71 1.81
C MET A 192 -7.62 -10.95 1.48
N TYR A 193 -7.76 -9.84 0.77
CA TYR A 193 -6.68 -9.00 0.25
C TYR A 193 -6.70 -7.60 0.91
N GLY A 194 -5.70 -6.78 0.61
CA GLY A 194 -5.48 -5.48 1.24
C GLY A 194 -4.80 -5.59 2.60
N THR A 195 -4.49 -4.47 3.24
CA THR A 195 -3.64 -4.41 4.45
C THR A 195 -4.19 -5.17 5.66
N SER A 196 -5.51 -5.37 5.72
CA SER A 196 -6.16 -6.18 6.76
C SER A 196 -6.44 -7.61 6.32
N GLY A 197 -6.15 -7.94 5.06
CA GLY A 197 -6.49 -9.19 4.41
C GLY A 197 -5.73 -10.39 4.95
N ARG A 198 -6.41 -11.53 5.09
CA ARG A 198 -5.79 -12.79 5.56
C ARG A 198 -4.66 -13.26 4.64
N VAL A 199 -4.85 -13.16 3.32
CA VAL A 199 -3.86 -13.55 2.32
C VAL A 199 -2.68 -12.58 2.36
N THR A 200 -2.92 -11.28 2.45
CA THR A 200 -1.86 -10.27 2.57
C THR A 200 -0.99 -10.51 3.81
N LYS A 201 -1.59 -10.87 4.95
CA LYS A 201 -0.86 -11.23 6.17
C LYS A 201 0.10 -12.40 5.99
N GLN A 202 -0.28 -13.39 5.18
CA GLN A 202 0.54 -14.55 4.88
C GLN A 202 1.64 -14.22 3.87
N THR A 203 1.34 -13.42 2.84
CA THR A 203 2.27 -13.15 1.74
C THR A 203 3.20 -11.97 1.98
N LYS A 204 2.90 -11.07 2.94
CA LYS A 204 3.69 -9.88 3.27
C LYS A 204 4.23 -9.90 4.72
N PRO A 205 4.92 -10.98 5.16
CA PRO A 205 5.34 -11.11 6.57
C PRO A 205 6.24 -9.96 7.04
N ASN A 206 7.14 -9.46 6.17
CA ASN A 206 8.06 -8.38 6.50
C ASN A 206 7.33 -7.09 6.92
N PHE A 207 6.22 -6.74 6.25
CA PHE A 207 5.40 -5.59 6.63
C PHE A 207 4.87 -5.73 8.06
N TYR A 208 4.26 -6.88 8.38
CA TYR A 208 3.65 -7.08 9.69
C TYR A 208 4.69 -7.27 10.80
N GLN A 209 5.83 -7.88 10.51
CA GLN A 209 6.96 -7.94 11.45
C GLN A 209 7.42 -6.53 11.84
N ARG A 210 7.61 -5.63 10.86
CA ARG A 210 7.94 -4.23 11.12
C ARG A 210 6.83 -3.51 11.88
N LYS A 211 5.57 -3.73 11.51
CA LYS A 211 4.42 -3.14 12.21
C LYS A 211 4.39 -3.52 13.69
N VAL A 212 4.55 -4.80 14.02
CA VAL A 212 4.60 -5.29 15.40
C VAL A 212 5.81 -4.74 16.15
N ALA A 213 6.99 -4.69 15.52
CA ALA A 213 8.19 -4.11 16.11
C ALA A 213 7.98 -2.61 16.46
N ASN A 214 7.37 -1.85 15.55
CA ASN A 214 7.05 -0.44 15.75
C ASN A 214 6.02 -0.24 16.87
N GLU A 215 4.99 -1.08 16.95
CA GLU A 215 4.00 -1.04 18.04
C GLU A 215 4.64 -1.35 19.40
N ARG A 216 5.50 -2.37 19.47
CA ARG A 216 6.26 -2.71 20.68
C ARG A 216 7.15 -1.54 21.12
N ALA A 217 7.90 -0.94 20.18
CA ALA A 217 8.74 0.21 20.47
C ALA A 217 7.95 1.44 20.95
N ARG A 218 6.72 1.65 20.44
CA ARG A 218 5.82 2.72 20.92
C ARG A 218 5.32 2.43 22.34
N SER A 219 4.92 1.19 22.62
CA SER A 219 4.43 0.77 23.94
C SER A 219 5.52 0.86 25.02
N SER A 220 6.75 0.45 24.71
CA SER A 220 7.88 0.53 25.64
C SER A 220 8.21 2.00 25.96
N LYS A 221 8.26 2.88 24.94
CA LYS A 221 8.45 4.33 25.12
C LYS A 221 7.34 4.96 25.97
N PHE A 222 6.08 4.59 25.75
CA PHE A 222 4.96 5.07 26.57
C PHE A 222 5.13 4.64 28.03
N SER A 223 5.42 3.36 28.27
CA SER A 223 5.66 2.83 29.61
C SER A 223 6.81 3.55 30.32
N ASN A 224 7.90 3.85 29.61
CA ASN A 224 9.04 4.59 30.14
C ASN A 224 8.69 6.05 30.46
N LYS A 225 7.90 6.71 29.61
CA LYS A 225 7.40 8.07 29.85
C LYS A 225 6.50 8.14 31.10
N VAL A 226 5.61 7.16 31.27
CA VAL A 226 4.75 7.04 32.47
C VAL A 226 5.61 6.80 33.72
N LYS A 227 6.53 5.83 33.69
CA LYS A 227 7.44 5.54 34.81
C LYS A 227 8.26 6.77 35.22
N ASN A 228 8.78 7.53 34.27
CA ASN A 228 9.57 8.73 34.55
C ASN A 228 8.73 9.89 35.13
N ARG A 229 7.46 10.00 34.76
CA ARG A 229 6.53 11.00 35.32
C ARG A 229 6.07 10.64 36.73
N VAL A 230 5.81 9.36 37.00
CA VAL A 230 5.48 8.85 38.34
C VAL A 230 6.67 8.96 39.30
N ARG A 231 7.90 8.66 38.83
CA ARG A 231 9.12 8.86 39.63
C ARG A 231 9.38 10.32 40.01
N ARG A 232 9.04 11.28 39.14
CA ARG A 232 9.16 12.72 39.45
C ARG A 232 8.12 13.20 40.46
N SER A 233 6.92 12.64 40.48
CA SER A 233 5.85 13.01 41.42
C SER A 233 6.07 12.46 42.84
N ASN A 234 6.82 11.36 42.97
CA ASN A 234 7.27 10.87 44.28
C ASN A 234 8.46 11.64 44.87
N MET A 235 9.06 12.58 44.14
CA MET A 235 10.20 13.37 44.61
C MET A 235 9.80 14.78 45.12
N SER A 236 8.52 15.15 45.04
CA SER A 236 8.01 16.47 45.48
C SER A 236 7.39 16.51 46.88
N SER A 237 7.51 15.44 47.70
CA SER A 237 6.93 15.41 49.06
C SER A 237 7.94 15.34 50.21
N VAL A 238 9.26 15.49 49.98
CA VAL A 238 10.25 15.49 51.07
C VAL A 238 11.12 16.74 51.03
N ARG A 239 10.53 17.87 51.38
CA ARG A 239 11.28 19.03 51.90
C ARG A 239 10.86 19.22 53.35
N SER A 240 11.38 18.34 54.22
CA SER A 240 11.34 18.51 55.67
C SER A 240 12.08 19.81 56.02
N ARG A 241 11.31 20.87 56.25
CA ARG A 241 11.80 22.07 56.96
C ARG A 241 12.08 21.65 58.40
N SER A 242 13.31 21.24 58.67
CA SER A 242 13.86 21.26 60.03
C SER A 242 14.03 22.71 60.44
N SER A 243 13.02 23.27 61.12
CA SER A 243 13.15 24.54 61.82
C SER A 243 13.97 24.28 63.09
N SER A 244 15.22 24.73 63.06
CA SER A 244 16.02 25.03 64.25
C SER A 244 15.15 25.78 65.27
N ARG A 245 14.90 25.14 66.41
CA ARG A 245 14.28 25.77 67.58
C ARG A 245 15.37 25.84 68.64
N GLY A 246 16.04 26.99 68.69
CA GLY A 246 16.83 27.39 69.84
C GLY A 246 15.93 27.55 71.06
N GLY A 247 16.44 27.15 72.22
CA GLY A 247 15.72 27.26 73.48
C GLY A 247 16.59 26.86 74.66
N LYS A 248 17.23 27.88 75.22
CA LYS A 248 17.71 28.09 76.61
C LYS A 248 18.39 26.95 77.35
#